data_AF-A0A7C1TQQ9-F1
#
_entry.id   AF-A0A7C1TQQ9-F1
#
_cell.length_a   1.000
_cell.length_b   1.000
_cell.length_c   1.000
_cell.angle_alpha   90.00
_cell.angle_beta   90.00
_cell.angle_gamma   90.00
#
_symmetry.space_group_name_H-M   'P 1'
#
loop_
_entity.id
_entity.type
_entity.pdbx_description
1 polymer ?
#
loop_
_entity_poly.entity_id
_entity_poly.type
_entity_poly.pdbx_seq_one_letter_code
_entity_poly.pdbx_strand_id
1 'polypeptide(L)' 'MQPGIFDIVLNVGAIVLKVAVVIAAAMLHVAYATYFERKVIGHMQVRMGPMEVGPHGLLQPVADMLKLF' A
#
# COMPACT_ATOMS: atom_id res chain seq x y z
N MET A 1 -34.99 20.38 -3.70
CA MET A 1 -35.09 19.46 -4.85
C MET A 1 -34.85 18.07 -4.28
N GLN A 2 -35.87 17.22 -4.21
CA GLN A 2 -35.75 15.88 -3.61
C GLN A 2 -34.70 15.09 -4.42
N PRO A 3 -33.59 14.60 -3.83
CA PRO A 3 -32.64 13.79 -4.58
C PRO A 3 -33.35 12.54 -5.09
N GLY A 4 -33.20 12.24 -6.38
CA GLY A 4 -33.75 11.02 -6.95
C GLY A 4 -33.03 9.79 -6.39
N ILE A 5 -33.68 8.63 -6.41
CA ILE A 5 -33.05 7.36 -6.01
C ILE A 5 -31.73 7.14 -6.77
N PHE A 6 -31.66 7.57 -8.03
CA PHE A 6 -30.46 7.53 -8.86
C PHE A 6 -29.28 8.33 -8.29
N ASP A 7 -29.53 9.53 -7.76
CA ASP A 7 -28.49 10.37 -7.14
C ASP A 7 -27.95 9.72 -5.86
N ILE A 8 -28.82 9.08 -5.07
CA ILE A 8 -28.43 8.40 -3.85
C ILE A 8 -27.53 7.20 -4.18
N VAL A 9 -27.89 6.39 -5.18
CA VAL A 9 -27.07 5.24 -5.59
C VAL A 9 -25.70 5.68 -6.11
N LEU A 10 -25.64 6.74 -6.92
CA LEU A 10 -24.36 7.27 -7.42
C LEU A 10 -23.48 7.83 -6.29
N ASN A 11 -24.08 8.54 -5.32
CA ASN A 11 -23.34 9.07 -4.19
C ASN A 11 -22.81 7.96 -3.27
N VAL A 12 -23.62 6.95 -2.98
CA VAL A 12 -23.19 5.78 -2.18
C VAL A 12 -22.08 5.02 -2.92
N GLY A 13 -22.21 4.80 -4.23
CA GLY A 13 -21.16 4.19 -5.04
C GLY A 13 -19.85 4.98 -5.00
N ALA A 14 -19.92 6.31 -5.12
CA ALA A 14 -18.75 7.17 -5.03
C ALA A 14 -18.09 7.15 -3.64
N ILE A 15 -18.87 7.05 -2.56
CA ILE A 15 -18.34 6.93 -1.19
C ILE A 15 -17.58 5.61 -1.03
N VAL A 16 -18.17 4.49 -1.46
CA VAL A 16 -17.52 3.17 -1.38
C VAL A 16 -16.21 3.16 -2.19
N LEU A 17 -16.22 3.74 -3.39
CA LEU A 17 -15.02 3.87 -4.21
C LEU A 17 -13.91 4.68 -3.50
N LYS A 18 -14.26 5.83 -2.90
CA LYS A 18 -13.29 6.64 -2.14
C LYS A 18 -12.68 5.87 -0.98
N VAL A 19 -13.49 5.13 -0.23
CA VAL A 19 -13.01 4.31 0.90
C VAL A 19 -12.04 3.23 0.41
N ALA A 20 -12.39 2.51 -0.68
CA ALA A 20 -11.52 1.49 -1.26
C ALA A 20 -10.17 2.06 -1.71
N VAL A 21 -10.18 3.24 -2.35
CA VAL A 21 -8.94 3.93 -2.78
C VAL A 21 -8.07 4.31 -1.58
N VAL A 22 -8.66 4.83 -0.50
CA VAL A 22 -7.92 5.18 0.72
C VAL A 22 -7.28 3.95 1.35
N ILE A 23 -8.02 2.83 1.42
CA ILE A 23 -7.49 1.56 1.96
C ILE A 23 -6.32 1.07 1.11
N ALA A 24 -6.47 1.05 -0.21
CA ALA A 24 -5.41 0.62 -1.12
C ALA A 24 -4.15 1.50 -0.99
N ALA A 25 -4.33 2.82 -0.91
CA ALA A 25 -3.23 3.76 -0.70
C ALA A 25 -2.53 3.54 0.65
N ALA A 26 -3.28 3.30 1.72
CA ALA A 26 -2.74 3.03 3.05
C ALA A 26 -1.92 1.72 3.07
N MET A 27 -2.42 0.66 2.45
CA MET A 27 -1.71 -0.62 2.35
C MET A 27 -0.38 -0.48 1.59
N LEU A 28 -0.38 0.24 0.46
CA LEU A 28 0.85 0.54 -0.28
C LEU A 28 1.82 1.36 0.57
N HIS A 29 1.33 2.34 1.32
CA HIS A 29 2.17 3.17 2.19
C HIS A 29 2.88 2.34 3.25
N VAL A 30 2.14 1.47 3.96
CA VAL A 30 2.69 0.59 5.00
C VAL A 30 3.69 -0.41 4.40
N ALA A 31 3.38 -0.98 3.24
CA ALA A 31 4.25 -1.91 2.54
C ALA A 31 5.62 -1.27 2.22
N TYR A 32 5.64 -0.06 1.68
CA TYR A 32 6.89 0.66 1.38
C TYR A 32 7.59 1.22 2.62
N ALA A 33 6.83 1.67 3.63
CA ALA A 33 7.40 2.10 4.91
C ALA A 33 8.19 0.97 5.58
N THR A 34 7.64 -0.25 5.60
CA THR A 34 8.30 -1.43 6.17
C THR A 34 9.60 -1.78 5.41
N TYR A 35 9.59 -1.66 4.08
CA TYR A 35 10.82 -1.84 3.28
C TYR A 35 11.88 -0.78 3.62
N PHE A 36 11.46 0.48 3.76
CA PHE A 36 12.38 1.58 4.10
C PHE A 36 12.98 1.40 5.49
N GLU A 37 12.18 1.02 6.49
CA GLU A 37 12.66 0.73 7.85
C GLU A 37 13.76 -0.33 7.83
N ARG A 38 13.56 -1.46 7.12
CA ARG A 38 14.59 -2.50 6.97
C ARG A 38 15.85 -1.96 6.32
N LYS A 39 15.71 -1.06 5.35
CA LYS A 39 16.85 -0.44 4.67
C LYS A 39 17.62 0.47 5.64
N VAL A 40 16.94 1.32 6.39
CA VAL A 40 17.57 2.23 7.36
C VAL A 40 18.27 1.46 8.46
N ILE A 41 17.62 0.44 9.04
CA ILE A 41 18.21 -0.39 10.10
C ILE A 41 19.47 -1.12 9.60
N GLY A 42 19.45 -1.59 8.35
CA GLY A 42 20.64 -2.16 7.71
C GLY A 42 21.80 -1.16 7.65
N HIS A 43 21.53 0.06 7.14
CA HIS A 43 22.55 1.10 7.03
C HIS A 43 23.11 1.53 8.39
N MET A 44 22.26 1.59 9.44
CA MET A 44 22.72 1.86 10.82
C MET A 44 23.67 0.79 11.35
N GLN A 45 23.53 -0.45 10.87
CA GLN A 45 24.37 -1.59 11.26
C GLN A 45 25.56 -1.82 10.32
N VAL A 46 25.85 -0.88 9.41
CA VAL A 46 26.91 -1.01 8.39
C VAL A 46 26.74 -2.30 7.55
N ARG A 47 25.48 -2.68 7.29
CA ARG A 47 25.16 -3.76 6.35
C ARG A 47 24.16 -3.27 5.31
N MET A 48 24.22 -3.83 4.11
CA MET A 48 23.21 -3.53 3.11
C MET A 48 21.86 -4.10 3.57
N GLY A 49 20.82 -3.29 3.47
CA GLY A 49 19.43 -3.73 3.66
C GLY A 49 18.98 -4.68 2.53
N PRO A 50 17.67 -4.90 2.35
CA PRO A 50 17.20 -5.83 1.33
C PRO A 50 17.63 -5.41 -0.09
N MET A 51 18.24 -6.34 -0.85
CA MET A 51 18.76 -6.12 -2.22
C MET A 51 18.35 -7.22 -3.23
N GLU A 52 17.69 -8.29 -2.79
CA GLU A 52 17.52 -9.53 -3.57
C GLU A 52 16.37 -9.49 -4.58
N VAL A 53 15.24 -8.86 -4.24
CA VAL A 53 14.04 -8.88 -5.10
C VAL A 53 13.84 -7.55 -5.83
N GLY A 54 14.29 -7.52 -7.10
CA GLY A 54 14.26 -6.36 -7.99
C GLY A 54 15.41 -5.37 -7.77
N PRO A 55 15.50 -4.28 -8.57
CA PRO A 55 16.55 -3.28 -8.39
C PRO A 55 16.47 -2.67 -6.99
N HIS A 56 17.54 -2.81 -6.22
CA HIS A 56 17.64 -2.39 -4.81
C HIS A 56 16.62 -3.02 -3.86
N GLY A 57 15.97 -4.15 -4.19
CA GLY A 57 14.97 -4.76 -3.30
C GLY A 57 13.58 -4.10 -3.34
N LEU A 58 13.26 -3.30 -4.36
CA LEU A 58 11.98 -2.57 -4.43
C LEU A 58 10.75 -3.49 -4.45
N LEU A 59 10.91 -4.74 -4.89
CA LEU A 59 9.83 -5.73 -4.94
C LEU A 59 9.69 -6.52 -3.63
N GLN A 60 10.48 -6.21 -2.59
CA GLN A 60 10.41 -6.88 -1.29
C GLN A 60 9.01 -6.87 -0.66
N PRO A 61 8.26 -5.76 -0.66
CA PRO A 61 6.92 -5.75 -0.08
C PRO A 61 5.94 -6.67 -0.82
N VAL A 62 6.09 -6.80 -2.14
CA VAL A 62 5.26 -7.70 -2.97
C VAL A 62 5.61 -9.16 -2.68
N ALA A 63 6.91 -9.47 -2.58
CA ALA A 63 7.37 -10.81 -2.22
C ALA A 63 6.91 -11.22 -0.81
N ASP A 64 6.93 -10.29 0.16
CA ASP A 64 6.44 -10.54 1.51
C ASP A 64 4.92 -10.77 1.52
N MET A 65 4.15 -10.00 0.74
CA MET A 65 2.70 -10.22 0.60
C MET A 65 2.38 -11.60 -0.02
N LEU A 66 3.12 -12.01 -1.06
CA LEU A 66 2.95 -13.32 -1.69
C LEU A 66 3.35 -14.47 -0.75
N LYS A 67 4.35 -14.25 0.12
CA LYS A 67 4.79 -15.25 1.10
C LYS A 67 3.79 -15.43 2.26
N LEU A 68 3.02 -14.39 2.58
CA LEU A 68 2.00 -14.42 3.63
C LEU A 68 0.71 -15.15 3.21
N PHE A 69 0.57 -15.51 1.93
CA PHE A 69 -0.51 -16.31 1.38
C PHE A 69 -0.05 -17.75 1.13
#